data_AF-A0A2U0DLX9-F1
#
_entry.id   AF-A0A2U0DLX9-F1
#
_cell.length_a   1.000
_cell.length_b   1.000
_cell.length_c   1.000
_cell.angle_alpha   90.00
_cell.angle_beta   90.00
_cell.angle_gamma   90.00
#
_symmetry.space_group_name_H-M   'P 1'
#
loop_
_entity.id
_entity.type
_entity.pdbx_description
1 polymer ?
#
loop_
_entity_poly.entity_id
_entity_poly.type
_entity_poly.pdbx_seq_one_letter_code
_entity_poly.pdbx_strand_id
1 'polypeptide(L)'
;MDRKIQQSKFRINAPDYRKIYTDMIEMKYLDKRRKCETVLSKAKLSVMDIFELEKIIFETNGVPDEKENGKFRAYDDESILQILTYQKKNKMTNTDISNHFKISRNSIAKWKKLFPEI
;
A
#
# COMPACT_ATOMS: atom_id res chain seq x y z
N MET A 1 32.23 13.11 -27.90
CA MET A 1 31.13 12.40 -28.59
C MET A 1 30.43 11.51 -27.60
N ASP A 2 29.17 11.83 -27.41
CA ASP A 2 28.29 11.56 -26.28
C ASP A 2 27.99 10.08 -26.01
N ARG A 3 28.12 9.69 -24.73
CA ARG A 3 27.43 8.53 -24.14
C ARG A 3 26.66 9.05 -22.92
N LYS A 4 25.38 9.35 -23.11
CA LYS A 4 24.23 8.49 -22.76
C LYS A 4 23.96 8.39 -21.26
N ILE A 5 22.78 8.92 -20.92
CA ILE A 5 21.86 8.47 -19.86
C ILE A 5 22.21 8.97 -18.45
N GLN A 6 21.83 10.22 -18.16
CA GLN A 6 21.50 10.67 -16.81
C GLN A 6 19.99 10.57 -16.60
N GLN A 7 19.49 9.35 -16.40
CA GLN A 7 18.18 9.12 -15.77
C GLN A 7 18.28 7.87 -14.87
N SER A 8 19.07 7.96 -13.80
CA SER A 8 19.03 7.00 -12.69
C SER A 8 18.99 7.77 -11.37
N LYS A 9 17.97 8.63 -11.20
CA LYS A 9 17.63 9.18 -9.89
C LYS A 9 16.93 8.08 -9.09
N PHE A 10 17.73 7.36 -8.29
CA PHE A 10 17.41 6.89 -6.94
C PHE A 10 16.00 6.31 -6.73
N ARG A 11 15.84 5.00 -6.92
CA ARG A 11 14.73 4.22 -6.34
C ARG A 11 15.28 2.92 -5.76
N ILE A 12 16.12 3.02 -4.74
CA ILE A 12 16.50 1.89 -3.89
C ILE A 12 15.76 2.14 -2.58
N ASN A 13 14.69 1.37 -2.33
CA ASN A 13 13.96 1.17 -1.06
C ASN A 13 12.43 1.14 -1.16
N ALA A 14 11.84 1.26 -2.36
CA ALA A 14 10.42 0.94 -2.51
C ALA A 14 10.25 -0.58 -2.54
N PRO A 15 9.47 -1.20 -1.65
CA PRO A 15 9.16 -2.62 -1.73
C PRO A 15 8.49 -2.93 -3.07
N ASP A 16 8.91 -3.99 -3.75
CA ASP A 16 8.18 -4.47 -4.93
C ASP A 16 6.93 -5.20 -4.47
N TYR A 17 5.87 -4.42 -4.20
CA TYR A 17 4.59 -4.94 -3.72
C TYR A 17 4.03 -6.00 -4.65
N ARG A 18 4.20 -5.86 -5.97
CA ARG A 18 3.71 -6.85 -6.93
C ARG A 18 4.36 -8.19 -6.65
N LYS A 19 5.69 -8.21 -6.53
CA LYS A 19 6.43 -9.45 -6.26
C LYS A 19 6.07 -10.04 -4.90
N ILE A 20 6.06 -9.22 -3.84
CA ILE A 20 5.73 -9.65 -2.47
C ILE A 20 4.36 -10.32 -2.42
N TYR A 21 3.33 -9.70 -3.00
CA TYR A 21 1.99 -10.27 -3.00
C TYR A 21 1.86 -11.49 -3.91
N THR A 22 2.52 -11.48 -5.07
CA THR A 22 2.52 -12.65 -5.99
C THR A 22 3.11 -13.88 -5.31
N ASP A 23 4.30 -13.74 -4.72
CA ASP A 23 4.98 -14.82 -3.99
C ASP A 23 4.10 -15.32 -2.83
N MET A 24 3.49 -14.40 -2.05
CA MET A 24 2.60 -14.75 -0.94
C MET A 24 1.35 -15.53 -1.41
N ILE A 25 0.75 -15.11 -2.53
CA ILE A 25 -0.43 -15.76 -3.11
C ILE A 25 -0.09 -17.17 -3.58
N GLU A 26 1.03 -17.35 -4.28
CA GLU A 26 1.45 -18.66 -4.79
C GLU A 26 1.80 -19.64 -3.66
N MET A 27 2.34 -19.15 -2.54
CA MET A 27 2.72 -19.99 -1.42
C MET A 27 1.55 -20.41 -0.51
N LYS A 28 0.55 -19.55 -0.29
CA LYS A 28 -0.47 -19.77 0.75
C LYS A 28 -1.93 -19.49 0.36
N TYR A 29 -2.18 -18.74 -0.72
CA TYR A 29 -3.52 -18.21 -1.02
C TYR A 29 -3.92 -18.41 -2.50
N LEU A 30 -3.67 -19.62 -3.01
CA LEU A 30 -4.00 -20.02 -4.38
C LEU A 30 -5.49 -19.83 -4.73
N ASP A 31 -6.38 -20.02 -3.74
CA ASP A 31 -7.83 -19.83 -3.84
C ASP A 31 -8.21 -18.36 -4.10
N LYS A 32 -7.36 -17.41 -3.70
CA LYS A 32 -7.59 -15.97 -3.83
C LYS A 32 -6.87 -15.35 -5.02
N ARG A 33 -6.02 -16.12 -5.71
CA ARG A 33 -5.21 -15.69 -6.86
C ARG A 33 -6.03 -14.89 -7.87
N ARG A 34 -7.17 -15.41 -8.31
CA ARG A 34 -8.00 -14.78 -9.34
C ARG A 34 -8.50 -13.38 -8.94
N LYS A 35 -8.78 -13.17 -7.65
CA LYS A 35 -9.22 -11.85 -7.14
C LYS A 35 -8.03 -10.89 -7.08
N CYS A 36 -6.90 -11.34 -6.58
CA CYS A 36 -5.68 -10.54 -6.49
C CYS A 36 -5.09 -10.19 -7.85
N GLU A 37 -5.18 -11.08 -8.85
CA GLU A 37 -4.64 -10.89 -10.20
C GLU A 37 -5.25 -9.68 -10.91
N THR A 38 -6.54 -9.41 -10.68
CA THR A 38 -7.21 -8.19 -11.15
C THR A 38 -6.50 -6.93 -10.65
N VAL A 39 -6.08 -6.93 -9.39
CA VAL A 39 -5.40 -5.78 -8.77
C VAL A 39 -3.92 -5.73 -9.18
N LEU A 40 -3.23 -6.88 -9.23
CA LEU A 40 -1.82 -7.01 -9.63
C LEU A 40 -1.57 -6.67 -11.11
N SER A 41 -2.59 -6.78 -11.96
CA SER A 41 -2.52 -6.44 -13.39
C SER A 41 -2.33 -4.94 -13.67
N LYS A 42 -2.57 -4.07 -12.67
CA LYS A 42 -2.40 -2.62 -12.81
C LYS A 42 -0.92 -2.27 -13.06
N ALA A 43 -0.69 -1.33 -13.97
CA ALA A 43 0.66 -0.92 -14.38
C ALA A 43 1.50 -0.39 -13.21
N LYS A 44 0.86 0.32 -12.28
CA LYS A 44 1.41 0.72 -10.98
C LYS A 44 0.40 0.37 -9.89
N LEU A 45 0.88 -0.21 -8.80
CA LEU A 45 0.08 -0.45 -7.60
C LEU A 45 0.10 0.81 -6.76
N SER A 46 -1.08 1.36 -6.48
CA SER A 46 -1.29 2.40 -5.48
C SER A 46 -1.47 1.78 -4.10
N VAL A 47 -1.43 2.60 -3.05
CA VAL A 47 -1.76 2.12 -1.69
C VAL A 47 -3.16 1.55 -1.61
N MET A 48 -4.11 2.11 -2.35
CA MET A 48 -5.48 1.59 -2.40
C MET A 48 -5.49 0.16 -2.94
N ASP A 49 -4.67 -0.11 -3.95
CA ASP A 49 -4.53 -1.44 -4.55
C ASP A 49 -3.86 -2.42 -3.58
N ILE A 50 -2.83 -1.97 -2.85
CA ILE A 50 -2.18 -2.76 -1.80
C ILE A 50 -3.18 -3.12 -0.69
N PHE A 51 -4.00 -2.15 -0.27
CA PHE A 51 -5.01 -2.37 0.75
C PHE A 51 -6.11 -3.33 0.27
N GLU A 52 -6.51 -3.22 -1.01
CA GLU A 52 -7.44 -4.15 -1.63
C GLU A 52 -6.86 -5.58 -1.67
N LEU A 53 -5.58 -5.73 -2.00
CA LEU A 53 -4.87 -7.01 -1.98
C LEU A 53 -4.83 -7.63 -0.59
N GLU A 54 -4.44 -6.86 0.42
CA GLU A 54 -4.42 -7.34 1.80
C GLU A 54 -5.82 -7.69 2.30
N LYS A 55 -6.83 -6.88 1.93
CA LYS A 55 -8.20 -7.22 2.25
C LYS A 55 -8.56 -8.55 1.62
N ILE A 56 -8.31 -8.77 0.33
CA ILE A 56 -8.62 -10.05 -0.32
C ILE A 56 -7.87 -11.21 0.37
N ILE A 57 -6.58 -11.06 0.63
CA ILE A 57 -5.68 -12.10 1.17
C ILE A 57 -6.02 -12.45 2.62
N PHE A 58 -6.31 -11.45 3.46
CA PHE A 58 -6.53 -11.63 4.91
C PHE A 58 -8.01 -11.61 5.32
N GLU A 59 -8.94 -11.25 4.43
CA GLU A 59 -10.38 -11.44 4.65
C GLU A 59 -10.69 -12.93 4.50
N THR A 60 -11.02 -13.55 5.63
CA THR A 60 -11.41 -14.96 5.70
C THR A 60 -12.86 -15.00 6.15
N ASN A 61 -13.74 -15.57 5.31
CA ASN A 61 -15.19 -15.67 5.59
C ASN A 61 -15.88 -14.33 5.93
N GLY A 62 -15.45 -13.24 5.30
CA GLY A 62 -16.04 -11.90 5.52
C GLY A 62 -15.63 -11.23 6.83
N VAL A 63 -14.69 -11.82 7.58
CA VAL A 63 -14.09 -11.20 8.77
C VAL A 63 -12.63 -10.87 8.46
N PRO A 64 -12.20 -9.60 8.65
CA PRO A 64 -10.79 -9.25 8.56
C PRO A 64 -10.01 -9.99 9.66
N ASP A 65 -8.97 -10.75 9.29
CA ASP A 65 -8.03 -11.26 10.28
C ASP A 65 -7.18 -10.09 10.82
N GLU A 66 -7.65 -9.48 11.91
CA GLU A 66 -7.00 -8.32 12.52
C GLU A 66 -5.58 -8.61 13.02
N LYS A 67 -5.20 -9.89 13.19
CA LYS A 67 -3.85 -10.26 13.63
C LYS A 67 -2.81 -10.13 12.53
N GLU A 68 -3.20 -10.25 11.26
CA GLU A 68 -2.29 -10.21 10.12
C GLU A 68 -2.39 -8.89 9.34
N ASN A 69 -3.51 -8.17 9.49
CA ASN A 69 -3.77 -6.90 8.82
C ASN A 69 -2.84 -5.78 9.34
N GLY A 70 -1.78 -5.46 8.61
CA GLY A 70 -0.86 -4.36 8.90
C GLY A 70 0.57 -4.76 9.34
N LYS A 71 0.87 -6.05 9.55
CA LYS A 71 2.23 -6.50 9.90
C LYS A 71 3.23 -6.38 8.75
N PHE A 72 2.76 -6.44 7.51
CA PHE A 72 3.62 -6.52 6.32
C PHE A 72 3.83 -5.18 5.60
N ARG A 73 3.36 -4.06 6.17
CA ARG A 73 3.39 -2.77 5.48
C ARG A 73 4.64 -1.98 5.79
N ALA A 74 5.65 -2.15 4.96
CA ALA A 74 6.60 -1.08 4.71
C ALA A 74 5.90 -0.07 3.79
N TYR A 75 5.57 1.12 4.31
CA TYR A 75 5.04 2.21 3.49
C TYR A 75 6.21 3.04 2.95
N ASP A 76 6.32 3.18 1.64
CA ASP A 76 7.23 4.13 1.01
C ASP A 76 6.67 5.56 1.04
N ASP A 77 7.52 6.54 0.77
CA ASP A 77 7.11 7.95 0.78
C ASP A 77 5.99 8.22 -0.23
N GLU A 78 6.03 7.59 -1.41
CA GLU A 78 4.98 7.72 -2.44
C GLU A 78 3.62 7.23 -1.91
N SER A 79 3.61 6.11 -1.18
CA SER A 79 2.42 5.57 -0.54
C SER A 79 1.88 6.50 0.54
N ILE A 80 2.76 7.02 1.40
CA ILE A 80 2.36 7.93 2.47
C ILE A 80 1.73 9.20 1.88
N LEU A 81 2.35 9.79 0.85
CA LEU A 81 1.82 10.96 0.16
C LEU A 81 0.45 10.68 -0.48
N GLN A 82 0.25 9.52 -1.08
CA GLN A 82 -1.05 9.11 -1.64
C GLN A 82 -2.14 9.02 -0.56
N ILE A 83 -1.83 8.43 0.60
CA ILE A 83 -2.78 8.32 1.73
C ILE A 83 -3.15 9.70 2.26
N LEU A 84 -2.17 10.58 2.47
CA LEU A 84 -2.41 11.93 2.97
C LEU A 84 -3.20 12.78 1.96
N THR A 85 -2.90 12.64 0.67
CA THR A 85 -3.65 13.32 -0.40
C THR A 85 -5.08 12.81 -0.45
N TYR A 86 -5.30 11.50 -0.32
CA TYR A 86 -6.62 10.89 -0.26
C TYR A 86 -7.42 11.42 0.94
N GLN A 87 -6.78 11.55 2.11
CA GLN A 87 -7.38 12.14 3.30
C GLN A 87 -7.89 13.55 3.03
N LYS A 88 -7.04 14.41 2.46
CA LYS A 88 -7.38 15.82 2.19
C LYS A 88 -8.48 15.93 1.14
N LYS A 89 -8.40 15.16 0.05
CA LYS A 89 -9.38 15.17 -1.04
C LYS A 89 -10.77 14.76 -0.56
N ASN A 90 -10.85 13.76 0.32
CA ASN A 90 -12.12 13.26 0.85
C ASN A 90 -12.55 13.92 2.18
N LYS A 91 -11.80 14.93 2.66
CA LYS A 91 -12.04 15.62 3.94
C LYS A 91 -12.19 14.68 5.14
N MET A 92 -11.40 13.61 5.16
CA MET A 92 -11.44 12.57 6.19
C MET A 92 -10.64 12.94 7.44
N THR A 93 -11.10 12.51 8.62
CA THR A 93 -10.34 12.66 9.86
C THR A 93 -9.22 11.61 9.95
N ASN A 94 -8.27 11.81 10.86
CA ASN A 94 -7.25 10.80 11.14
C ASN A 94 -7.88 9.49 11.63
N THR A 95 -9.04 9.55 12.30
CA THR A 95 -9.79 8.36 12.73
C THR A 95 -10.38 7.62 11.54
N ASP A 96 -10.95 8.33 10.56
CA ASP A 96 -11.52 7.72 9.37
C ASP A 96 -10.44 7.02 8.53
N ILE A 97 -9.30 7.69 8.30
CA ILE A 97 -8.16 7.10 7.60
C ILE A 97 -7.57 5.92 8.38
N SER A 98 -7.50 6.03 9.71
CA SER A 98 -7.03 4.96 10.57
C SER A 98 -7.92 3.72 10.46
N ASN A 99 -9.24 3.90 10.47
CA ASN A 99 -10.19 2.81 10.31
C ASN A 99 -10.20 2.24 8.89
N HIS A 100 -10.12 3.12 7.88
CA HIS A 100 -10.16 2.75 6.48
C HIS A 100 -8.93 1.95 6.08
N PHE A 101 -7.73 2.46 6.38
CA PHE A 101 -6.48 1.81 6.01
C PHE A 101 -5.93 0.91 7.10
N LYS A 102 -6.58 0.79 8.26
CA LYS A 102 -6.05 0.04 9.43
C LYS A 102 -4.64 0.52 9.85
N ILE A 103 -4.41 1.83 9.81
CA ILE A 103 -3.15 2.48 10.19
C ILE A 103 -3.32 3.13 11.54
N SER A 104 -2.32 3.11 12.42
CA SER A 104 -2.45 3.81 13.69
C SER A 104 -2.62 5.33 13.48
N ARG A 105 -3.54 5.96 14.21
CA ARG A 105 -3.71 7.43 14.21
C ARG A 105 -2.39 8.16 14.49
N ASN A 106 -1.52 7.56 15.29
CA ASN A 106 -0.19 8.07 15.61
C ASN A 106 0.74 8.05 14.40
N SER A 107 0.70 6.98 13.58
CA SER A 107 1.46 6.90 12.33
C SER A 107 1.01 7.97 11.35
N ILE A 108 -0.30 8.17 11.18
CA ILE A 108 -0.86 9.23 10.34
C ILE A 108 -0.41 10.61 10.84
N ALA A 109 -0.47 10.85 12.16
CA ALA A 109 0.00 12.09 12.74
C ALA A 109 1.51 12.32 12.53
N LYS A 110 2.34 11.27 12.62
CA LYS A 110 3.77 11.33 12.29
C LYS A 110 3.98 11.67 10.81
N TRP A 111 3.26 11.02 9.90
CA TRP A 111 3.38 11.28 8.47
C TRP A 111 3.01 12.71 8.09
N LYS A 112 1.95 13.27 8.68
CA LYS A 112 1.60 14.69 8.47
C LYS A 112 2.69 15.66 8.93
N LYS A 113 3.50 15.29 9.92
CA LYS A 113 4.66 16.08 10.34
C LYS A 113 5.85 15.93 9.38
N LEU A 114 6.02 14.75 8.79
CA LEU A 114 7.06 14.47 7.81
C LEU A 114 6.76 15.11 6.44
N PHE A 115 5.47 15.25 6.10
CA PHE A 115 4.99 15.80 4.83
C PHE A 115 4.04 16.98 5.06
N PRO A 116 4.55 18.15 5.49
CA PRO A 116 3.72 19.32 5.83
C PRO A 116 3.12 20.05 4.62
N GLU A 117 3.62 19.79 3.40
CA GLU A 117 3.15 20.45 2.17
C GLU A 117 1.87 19.84 1.58
N ILE A 118 1.35 18.75 2.17
CA ILE A 118 0.09 18.12 1.77
C ILE A 118 -1.08 18.65 2.59
#